data_AF-A0A940J2W6-F1
#
_entry.id   AF-A0A940J2W6-F1
#
_cell.length_a   1.000
_cell.length_b   1.000
_cell.length_c   1.000
_cell.angle_alpha   90.00
_cell.angle_beta   90.00
_cell.angle_gamma   90.00
#
_symmetry.space_group_name_H-M   'P 1'
#
loop_
_entity.id
_entity.type
_entity.pdbx_description
1 polymer ?
#
loop_
_entity_poly.entity_id
_entity_poly.type
_entity_poly.pdbx_seq_one_letter_code
_entity_poly.pdbx_strand_id
1 'polypeptide(L)'
;MSLDEGGVATWGDSPVPIAGEGAPLVSEFCLLEIAAALGLTPEAGRYLVAHAVELFHRLPRLWERVQSSSLPAWRARRVADKTIALSPEAAAFVDAQVARYAPRIGNAALDRLVDEAIARFMPEAAAEMAERAADGRHVTINHQQASAQADVADPAEILGGAKRGRESLPGRRLGTCLSHHRRPISRGPGAGFEMRPEGAPPPPARRQVVLYVHLSERAVGEPHGVGRVESPNILVTAGQIAAWCGAPETQVIVRPVIDLNQHVSVESYEIPERLREHVILRDLGCVAPFCAKRARQADIDHILEWILGGCTDDVTLAPLCRKHHRAKTFSAWTYTMLQPGSYLWRSPMNHVYRRDGTGTRDLTPRPVDPPGG
;
A
#
# COMPACT_ATOMS: atom_id res chain seq x y z
N MET A 1 -4.54 -8.24 -9.59
CA MET A 1 -4.90 -9.38 -10.45
C MET A 1 -4.56 -10.60 -9.63
N SER A 2 -5.53 -11.17 -8.94
CA SER A 2 -5.32 -12.44 -8.24
C SER A 2 -5.64 -13.53 -9.25
N LEU A 3 -4.65 -14.33 -9.58
CA LEU A 3 -4.81 -15.51 -10.41
C LEU A 3 -5.31 -16.63 -9.48
N ASP A 4 -6.37 -17.31 -9.88
CA ASP A 4 -6.69 -18.63 -9.32
C ASP A 4 -5.71 -19.66 -9.90
N GLU A 5 -5.66 -20.86 -9.30
CA GLU A 5 -4.79 -21.98 -9.76
C GLU A 5 -5.12 -22.48 -11.19
N GLY A 6 -6.06 -21.84 -11.89
CA GLY A 6 -6.45 -22.13 -13.27
C GLY A 6 -6.18 -21.00 -14.27
N GLY A 7 -5.62 -19.85 -13.86
CA GLY A 7 -5.29 -18.75 -14.77
C GLY A 7 -6.50 -18.06 -15.41
N VAL A 8 -7.70 -18.20 -14.83
CA VAL A 8 -8.92 -17.53 -15.32
C VAL A 8 -9.11 -16.23 -14.55
N ALA A 9 -9.10 -15.10 -15.27
CA ALA A 9 -9.43 -13.82 -14.66
C ALA A 9 -10.88 -13.87 -14.13
N THR A 10 -11.05 -13.81 -12.80
CA THR A 10 -12.37 -13.73 -12.19
C THR A 10 -12.88 -12.29 -12.24
N TRP A 11 -13.89 -12.07 -13.07
CA TRP A 11 -14.55 -10.78 -13.33
C TRP A 11 -15.62 -10.45 -12.28
N GLY A 12 -15.44 -10.88 -11.04
CA GLY A 12 -16.45 -10.75 -9.98
C GLY A 12 -15.85 -10.86 -8.59
N ASP A 13 -16.70 -11.04 -7.58
CA ASP A 13 -16.27 -11.28 -6.20
C ASP A 13 -15.39 -12.53 -6.11
N SER A 14 -14.19 -12.36 -5.58
CA SER A 14 -13.18 -13.43 -5.51
C SER A 14 -13.04 -13.89 -4.06
N PRO A 15 -13.12 -15.20 -3.78
CA PRO A 15 -12.80 -15.70 -2.45
C PRO A 15 -11.30 -15.53 -2.19
N VAL A 16 -10.94 -14.91 -1.06
CA VAL A 16 -9.56 -14.60 -0.69
C VAL A 16 -9.14 -15.32 0.60
N PRO A 17 -7.91 -15.87 0.66
CA PRO A 17 -7.34 -16.38 1.89
C PRO A 17 -6.92 -15.19 2.77
N ILE A 18 -7.54 -15.05 3.93
CA ILE A 18 -7.24 -13.97 4.88
C ILE A 18 -6.66 -14.47 6.20
N ALA A 19 -6.86 -15.75 6.53
CA ALA A 19 -6.34 -16.42 7.71
C ALA A 19 -5.38 -17.54 7.26
N GLY A 20 -4.75 -18.22 8.23
CA GLY A 20 -3.77 -19.25 7.91
C GLY A 20 -4.38 -20.50 7.28
N GLU A 21 -3.51 -21.40 6.84
CA GLU A 21 -3.88 -22.61 6.12
C GLU A 21 -4.95 -23.44 6.87
N GLY A 22 -5.96 -23.90 6.13
CA GLY A 22 -7.11 -24.65 6.66
C GLY A 22 -8.30 -23.78 7.08
N ALA A 23 -8.15 -22.45 7.17
CA ALA A 23 -9.27 -21.54 7.38
C ALA A 23 -10.09 -21.32 6.08
N PRO A 24 -11.40 -21.02 6.19
CA PRO A 24 -12.23 -20.77 5.01
C PRO A 24 -11.81 -19.49 4.27
N LEU A 25 -12.01 -19.50 2.96
CA LEU A 25 -11.88 -18.30 2.14
C LEU A 25 -13.04 -17.34 2.42
N VAL A 26 -12.78 -16.04 2.29
CA VAL A 26 -13.77 -14.98 2.53
C VAL A 26 -13.95 -14.15 1.27
N SER A 27 -15.18 -13.74 0.98
CA SER A 27 -15.50 -12.81 -0.11
C SER A 27 -14.70 -11.50 0.01
N GLU A 28 -14.07 -11.06 -1.08
CA GLU A 28 -13.34 -9.78 -1.12
C GLU A 28 -14.29 -8.60 -0.85
N PHE A 29 -15.50 -8.63 -1.41
CA PHE A 29 -16.47 -7.54 -1.26
C PHE A 29 -17.11 -7.49 0.14
N CYS A 30 -17.28 -8.64 0.79
CA CYS A 30 -17.72 -8.71 2.18
C CYS A 30 -16.73 -7.98 3.12
N LEU A 31 -15.43 -8.08 2.86
CA LEU A 31 -14.42 -7.38 3.66
C LEU A 31 -14.55 -5.85 3.56
N LEU A 32 -14.93 -5.34 2.38
CA LEU A 32 -15.18 -3.92 2.18
C LEU A 32 -16.42 -3.45 2.94
N GLU A 33 -17.49 -4.26 2.91
CA GLU A 33 -18.72 -4.00 3.67
C GLU A 33 -18.43 -3.91 5.16
N ILE A 34 -17.76 -4.92 5.73
CA ILE A 34 -17.42 -4.97 7.15
C ILE A 34 -16.49 -3.82 7.53
N ALA A 35 -15.48 -3.53 6.71
CA ALA A 35 -14.55 -2.43 6.96
C ALA A 35 -15.30 -1.09 7.04
N ALA A 36 -16.17 -0.81 6.07
CA ALA A 36 -16.93 0.44 6.03
C ALA A 36 -17.90 0.55 7.21
N ALA A 37 -18.63 -0.53 7.54
CA ALA A 37 -19.59 -0.55 8.64
C ALA A 37 -18.92 -0.32 10.01
N LEU A 38 -17.67 -0.75 10.16
CA LEU A 38 -16.88 -0.53 11.38
C LEU A 38 -16.10 0.78 11.39
N GLY A 39 -16.21 1.61 10.35
CA GLY A 39 -15.45 2.85 10.21
C GLY A 39 -13.94 2.64 10.08
N LEU A 40 -13.52 1.51 9.50
CA LEU A 40 -12.13 1.11 9.34
C LEU A 40 -11.65 1.30 7.90
N THR A 41 -10.34 1.46 7.73
CA THR A 41 -9.74 1.33 6.40
C THR A 41 -9.94 -0.09 5.88
N PRO A 42 -9.99 -0.31 4.55
CA PRO A 42 -10.13 -1.66 3.99
C PRO A 42 -9.09 -2.66 4.50
N GLU A 43 -7.86 -2.19 4.75
CA GLU A 43 -6.78 -3.04 5.27
C GLU A 43 -6.99 -3.38 6.74
N ALA A 44 -7.35 -2.40 7.57
CA ALA A 44 -7.63 -2.64 8.99
C ALA A 44 -8.86 -3.56 9.18
N GLY A 45 -9.90 -3.38 8.36
CA GLY A 45 -11.06 -4.28 8.33
C GLY A 45 -10.67 -5.70 7.92
N ARG A 46 -9.86 -5.86 6.86
CA ARG A 46 -9.32 -7.17 6.46
C ARG A 46 -8.56 -7.84 7.60
N TYR A 47 -7.66 -7.13 8.28
CA TYR A 47 -6.93 -7.69 9.42
C TYR A 47 -7.84 -8.07 10.59
N LEU A 48 -8.88 -7.26 10.87
CA LEU A 48 -9.81 -7.59 11.94
C LEU A 48 -10.57 -8.90 11.65
N VAL A 49 -11.10 -9.05 10.43
CA VAL A 49 -11.80 -10.28 10.01
C VAL A 49 -10.83 -11.46 9.95
N ALA A 50 -9.61 -11.26 9.42
CA ALA A 50 -8.56 -12.26 9.39
C ALA A 50 -8.28 -12.84 10.79
N HIS A 51 -8.07 -11.98 11.79
CA HIS A 51 -7.84 -12.43 13.16
C HIS A 51 -9.06 -13.17 13.75
N ALA A 52 -10.28 -12.73 13.44
CA ALA A 52 -11.48 -13.40 13.92
C ALA A 52 -11.63 -14.80 13.33
N VAL A 53 -11.41 -14.94 12.01
CA VAL A 53 -11.43 -16.22 11.29
C VAL A 53 -10.32 -17.14 11.78
N GLU A 54 -9.10 -16.62 11.96
CA GLU A 54 -7.97 -17.36 12.53
C GLU A 54 -8.29 -17.90 13.93
N LEU A 55 -8.82 -17.05 14.81
CA LEU A 55 -9.17 -17.44 16.18
C LEU A 55 -10.25 -18.51 16.18
N PHE A 56 -11.32 -18.31 15.41
CA PHE A 56 -12.46 -19.22 15.39
C PHE A 56 -12.11 -20.59 14.80
N HIS A 57 -11.34 -20.64 13.72
CA HIS A 57 -11.10 -21.88 12.97
C HIS A 57 -9.80 -22.60 13.36
N ARG A 58 -8.75 -21.88 13.79
CA ARG A 58 -7.42 -22.47 14.01
C ARG A 58 -6.94 -22.40 15.46
N LEU A 59 -7.50 -21.50 16.27
CA LEU A 59 -7.12 -21.32 17.68
C LEU A 59 -8.33 -21.53 18.64
N PRO A 60 -8.98 -22.71 18.61
CA PRO A 60 -10.25 -22.94 19.31
C PRO A 60 -10.14 -22.74 20.83
N ARG A 61 -8.99 -23.06 21.45
CA ARG A 61 -8.83 -22.88 22.91
C ARG A 61 -8.76 -21.40 23.27
N LEU A 62 -8.04 -20.59 22.50
CA LEU A 62 -8.03 -19.14 22.68
C LEU A 62 -9.39 -18.51 22.39
N TRP A 63 -10.10 -19.00 21.37
CA TRP A 63 -11.46 -18.55 21.08
C TRP A 63 -12.40 -18.78 22.28
N GLU A 64 -12.38 -19.96 22.88
CA GLU A 64 -13.16 -20.26 24.10
C GLU A 64 -12.82 -19.30 25.24
N ARG A 65 -11.54 -18.90 25.39
CA ARG A 65 -11.12 -17.91 26.40
C ARG A 65 -11.64 -16.51 26.13
N VAL A 66 -11.73 -16.11 24.86
CA VAL A 66 -12.34 -14.82 24.46
C VAL A 66 -13.84 -14.85 24.75
N GLN A 67 -14.53 -15.91 24.34
CA GLN A 67 -15.98 -16.06 24.54
C GLN A 67 -16.37 -16.10 26.03
N SER A 68 -15.54 -16.73 26.88
CA SER A 68 -15.70 -16.73 28.34
C SER A 68 -15.25 -15.44 29.02
N SER A 69 -14.84 -14.40 28.28
CA SER A 69 -14.28 -13.15 28.80
C SER A 69 -13.05 -13.33 29.71
N SER A 70 -12.39 -14.49 29.65
CA SER A 70 -11.17 -14.77 30.41
C SER A 70 -9.89 -14.28 29.71
N LEU A 71 -10.00 -13.86 28.44
CA LEU A 71 -8.94 -13.27 27.65
C LEU A 71 -9.48 -12.08 26.83
N PRO A 72 -8.94 -10.87 26.97
CA PRO A 72 -9.33 -9.74 26.14
C PRO A 72 -9.05 -9.99 24.64
N ALA A 73 -10.01 -9.65 23.78
CA ALA A 73 -9.95 -9.91 22.34
C ALA A 73 -8.69 -9.34 21.66
N TRP A 74 -8.21 -8.16 22.07
CA TRP A 74 -7.00 -7.58 21.50
C TRP A 74 -5.74 -8.43 21.74
N ARG A 75 -5.66 -9.17 22.85
CA ARG A 75 -4.53 -10.08 23.13
C ARG A 75 -4.62 -11.35 22.30
N ALA A 76 -5.82 -11.91 22.16
CA ALA A 76 -6.08 -13.04 21.28
C ALA A 76 -5.71 -12.70 19.82
N ARG A 77 -6.11 -11.51 19.35
CA ARG A 77 -5.74 -11.02 18.01
C ARG A 77 -4.24 -10.91 17.79
N ARG A 78 -3.46 -10.56 18.82
CA ARG A 78 -1.99 -10.56 18.74
C ARG A 78 -1.40 -11.96 18.54
N VAL A 79 -2.03 -12.99 19.10
CA VAL A 79 -1.63 -14.38 18.85
C VAL A 79 -1.99 -14.75 17.42
N ALA A 80 -3.22 -14.46 16.98
CA ALA A 80 -3.68 -14.71 15.61
C ALA A 80 -2.75 -14.08 14.56
N ASP A 81 -2.34 -12.82 14.74
CA ASP A 81 -1.39 -12.12 13.86
C ASP A 81 -0.08 -12.91 13.65
N LYS A 82 0.40 -13.59 14.70
CA LYS A 82 1.63 -14.40 14.65
C LYS A 82 1.43 -15.82 14.17
N THR A 83 0.20 -16.36 14.19
CA THR A 83 -0.09 -17.74 13.79
C THR A 83 -0.63 -17.88 12.36
N ILE A 84 -1.11 -16.79 11.74
CA ILE A 84 -1.64 -16.81 10.37
C ILE A 84 -0.63 -17.40 9.37
N ALA A 85 0.67 -17.12 9.53
CA ALA A 85 1.71 -17.63 8.63
C ALA A 85 2.19 -19.06 8.96
N LEU A 86 1.71 -19.66 10.05
CA LEU A 86 2.14 -20.98 10.51
C LEU A 86 1.33 -22.11 9.87
N SER A 87 1.89 -23.33 9.82
CA SER A 87 1.13 -24.54 9.46
C SER A 87 0.02 -24.84 10.48
N PRO A 88 -1.00 -25.64 10.12
CA PRO A 88 -2.07 -26.03 11.04
C PRO A 88 -1.56 -26.65 12.36
N GLU A 89 -0.54 -27.51 12.29
CA GLU A 89 0.05 -28.17 13.46
C GLU A 89 0.80 -27.18 14.35
N ALA A 90 1.57 -26.28 13.74
CA ALA A 90 2.30 -25.22 14.44
C ALA A 90 1.34 -24.26 15.17
N ALA A 91 0.27 -23.83 14.48
CA ALA A 91 -0.77 -22.98 15.08
C ALA A 91 -1.48 -23.68 16.25
N ALA A 92 -1.83 -24.97 16.10
CA ALA A 92 -2.45 -25.75 17.17
C ALA A 92 -1.55 -25.93 18.39
N PHE A 93 -0.23 -26.07 18.18
CA PHE A 93 0.74 -26.09 19.27
C PHE A 93 0.75 -24.74 20.02
N VAL A 94 0.83 -23.62 19.30
CA VAL A 94 0.79 -22.28 19.91
C VAL A 94 -0.52 -22.07 20.68
N ASP A 95 -1.68 -22.44 20.12
CA ASP A 95 -2.97 -22.36 20.79
C ASP A 95 -2.97 -23.11 22.13
N ALA A 96 -2.49 -24.37 22.13
CA ALA A 96 -2.43 -25.19 23.33
C ALA A 96 -1.53 -24.60 24.43
N GLN A 97 -0.36 -24.08 24.06
CA GLN A 97 0.59 -23.49 25.02
C GLN A 97 0.08 -22.14 25.56
N VAL A 98 -0.37 -21.27 24.66
CA VAL A 98 -0.80 -19.93 25.02
C VAL A 98 -2.11 -19.97 25.79
N ALA A 99 -3.08 -20.79 25.41
CA ALA A 99 -4.37 -20.88 26.10
C ALA A 99 -4.22 -21.22 27.60
N ARG A 100 -3.17 -21.90 28.03
CA ARG A 100 -2.91 -22.17 29.46
C ARG A 100 -2.53 -20.90 30.24
N TYR A 101 -1.82 -19.97 29.61
CA TYR A 101 -1.21 -18.80 30.28
C TYR A 101 -1.64 -17.45 29.70
N ALA A 102 -2.58 -17.42 28.76
CA ALA A 102 -2.89 -16.28 27.89
C ALA A 102 -3.07 -14.91 28.60
N PRO A 103 -3.66 -14.81 29.81
CA PRO A 103 -3.76 -13.54 30.53
C PRO A 103 -2.42 -12.95 30.98
N ARG A 104 -1.34 -13.74 31.02
CA ARG A 104 -0.03 -13.34 31.58
C ARG A 104 1.13 -13.41 30.58
N ILE A 105 0.92 -13.90 29.36
CA ILE A 105 2.02 -14.05 28.41
C ILE A 105 2.47 -12.69 27.83
N GLY A 106 3.75 -12.38 28.02
CA GLY A 106 4.41 -11.22 27.40
C GLY A 106 4.77 -11.45 25.94
N ASN A 107 5.11 -10.37 25.21
CA ASN A 107 5.46 -10.44 23.78
C ASN A 107 6.63 -11.40 23.50
N ALA A 108 7.77 -11.21 24.16
CA ALA A 108 8.95 -12.05 23.96
C ALA A 108 8.71 -13.54 24.29
N ALA A 109 7.79 -13.83 25.22
CA ALA A 109 7.43 -15.20 25.52
C ALA A 109 6.56 -15.83 24.42
N LEU A 110 5.65 -15.04 23.83
CA LEU A 110 4.88 -15.46 22.67
C LEU A 110 5.77 -15.66 21.44
N ASP A 111 6.73 -14.76 21.20
CA ASP A 111 7.69 -14.87 20.09
C ASP A 111 8.49 -16.17 20.20
N ARG A 112 9.04 -16.47 21.38
CA ARG A 112 9.76 -17.74 21.61
C ARG A 112 8.89 -18.98 21.37
N LEU A 113 7.61 -18.94 21.73
CA LEU A 113 6.70 -20.06 21.47
C LEU A 113 6.43 -20.24 19.97
N VAL A 114 6.35 -19.14 19.22
CA VAL A 114 6.19 -19.16 17.77
C VAL A 114 7.46 -19.69 17.11
N ASP A 115 8.64 -19.24 17.54
CA ASP A 115 9.93 -19.76 17.05
C ASP A 115 10.07 -21.27 17.35
N GLU A 116 9.67 -21.70 18.55
CA GLU A 116 9.62 -23.12 18.94
C GLU A 116 8.64 -23.92 18.06
N ALA A 117 7.48 -23.34 17.72
CA ALA A 117 6.52 -23.96 16.83
C ALA A 117 7.08 -24.11 15.40
N ILE A 118 7.70 -23.06 14.87
CA ILE A 118 8.34 -23.08 13.53
C ILE A 118 9.44 -24.14 13.50
N ALA A 119 10.34 -24.16 14.50
CA ALA A 119 11.43 -25.13 14.56
C ALA A 119 10.96 -26.58 14.64
N ARG A 120 9.83 -26.84 15.30
CA ARG A 120 9.29 -28.20 15.50
C ARG A 120 8.43 -28.71 14.34
N PHE A 121 7.58 -27.84 13.79
CA PHE A 121 6.52 -28.24 12.88
C PHE A 121 6.72 -27.71 11.45
N MET A 122 7.66 -26.78 11.26
CA MET A 122 7.97 -26.18 9.95
C MET A 122 9.51 -26.15 9.71
N PRO A 123 10.20 -27.30 9.75
CA PRO A 123 11.67 -27.35 9.73
C PRO A 123 12.29 -26.77 8.45
N GLU A 124 11.62 -26.89 7.30
CA GLU A 124 12.07 -26.31 6.04
C GLU A 124 12.02 -24.78 6.08
N ALA A 125 10.92 -24.21 6.56
CA ALA A 125 10.78 -22.77 6.74
C ALA A 125 11.79 -22.23 7.77
N ALA A 126 12.05 -22.98 8.83
CA ALA A 126 13.08 -22.66 9.82
C ALA A 126 14.48 -22.61 9.19
N ALA A 127 14.82 -23.59 8.35
CA ALA A 127 16.09 -23.63 7.62
C ALA A 127 16.24 -22.44 6.67
N GLU A 128 15.19 -22.10 5.90
CA GLU A 128 15.20 -20.96 4.99
C GLU A 128 15.34 -19.62 5.74
N MET A 129 14.67 -19.46 6.89
CA MET A 129 14.84 -18.28 7.74
C MET A 129 16.28 -18.17 8.27
N ALA A 130 16.89 -19.28 8.67
CA ALA A 130 18.28 -19.32 9.12
C ALA A 130 19.27 -18.96 8.01
N GLU A 131 19.03 -19.43 6.78
CA GLU A 131 19.83 -19.08 5.59
C GLU A 131 19.72 -17.58 5.27
N ARG A 132 18.50 -17.03 5.20
CA ARG A 132 18.31 -15.59 4.97
C ARG A 132 18.96 -14.73 6.05
N ALA A 133 18.91 -15.17 7.31
CA ALA A 133 19.59 -14.49 8.42
C ALA A 133 21.12 -14.56 8.30
N ALA A 134 21.66 -15.69 7.80
CA ALA A 134 23.08 -15.86 7.56
C ALA A 134 23.59 -14.94 6.44
N ASP A 135 22.80 -14.76 5.37
CA ASP A 135 23.10 -13.91 4.21
C ASP A 135 23.02 -12.41 4.53
N GLY A 136 22.22 -12.01 5.52
CA GLY A 136 22.10 -10.63 5.97
C GLY A 136 23.35 -10.08 6.69
N ARG A 137 24.29 -10.94 7.11
CA ARG A 137 25.51 -10.56 7.85
C ARG A 137 26.55 -9.94 6.91
N HIS A 138 26.46 -8.64 6.66
CA HIS A 138 27.49 -7.89 5.96
C HIS A 138 27.95 -6.67 6.78
N VAL A 139 29.24 -6.37 6.72
CA VAL A 139 29.80 -5.12 7.26
C VAL A 139 29.65 -4.04 6.21
N THR A 140 28.80 -3.03 6.47
CA THR A 140 28.74 -1.82 5.65
C THR A 140 29.80 -0.82 6.13
N ILE A 141 30.92 -0.71 5.41
CA ILE A 141 31.90 0.37 5.65
C ILE A 141 31.44 1.60 4.88
N ASN A 142 30.92 2.60 5.60
CA ASN A 142 30.49 3.86 5.00
C ASN A 142 31.68 4.84 4.95
N HIS A 143 32.23 5.09 3.76
CA HIS A 143 33.46 5.89 3.57
C HIS A 143 33.31 7.40 3.79
N GLN A 144 32.17 7.90 4.31
CA GLN A 144 31.96 9.34 4.54
C GLN A 144 31.65 9.73 5.98
N GLN A 145 31.53 8.78 6.93
CA GLN A 145 31.42 9.08 8.36
C GLN A 145 32.06 7.96 9.17
N ALA A 146 32.98 8.29 10.08
CA ALA A 146 33.62 7.33 10.97
C ALA A 146 32.66 6.89 12.08
N SER A 147 31.78 5.94 11.78
CA SER A 147 31.11 5.12 12.79
C SER A 147 30.94 3.70 12.27
N ALA A 148 31.51 2.73 12.98
CA ALA A 148 31.28 1.31 12.77
C ALA A 148 30.19 0.85 13.73
N GLN A 149 29.15 0.20 13.21
CA GLN A 149 28.16 -0.50 14.01
C GLN A 149 28.29 -1.98 13.64
N ALA A 150 28.62 -2.81 14.63
CA ALA A 150 28.72 -4.25 14.50
C ALA A 150 27.80 -4.88 15.54
N ASP A 151 26.84 -5.67 15.09
CA ASP A 151 26.10 -6.59 15.97
C ASP A 151 26.93 -7.87 16.08
N VAL A 152 27.67 -7.99 17.18
CA VAL A 152 28.43 -9.21 17.51
C VAL A 152 27.61 -10.00 18.53
N ALA A 153 27.21 -11.22 18.15
CA ALA A 153 26.53 -12.15 19.04
C ALA A 153 27.37 -13.44 19.20
N ASP A 154 28.56 -13.33 19.80
CA ASP A 154 29.16 -14.41 20.60
C ASP A 154 30.33 -13.87 21.47
N PRO A 155 30.29 -13.95 22.81
CA PRO A 155 31.41 -13.56 23.67
C PRO A 155 32.66 -14.46 23.55
N ALA A 156 32.58 -15.62 22.88
CA ALA A 156 33.67 -16.59 22.85
C ALA A 156 34.80 -16.30 21.83
N GLU A 157 34.59 -15.41 20.84
CA GLU A 157 35.58 -15.15 19.77
C GLU A 157 36.60 -14.03 20.06
N ILE A 158 36.54 -13.36 21.21
CA ILE A 158 37.38 -12.18 21.51
C ILE A 158 38.86 -12.52 21.79
N LEU A 159 39.25 -13.78 22.00
CA LEU A 159 40.63 -14.12 22.40
C LEU A 159 41.52 -14.75 21.32
N GLY A 160 41.07 -14.86 20.06
CA GLY A 160 41.85 -15.52 18.99
C GLY A 160 42.37 -14.62 17.85
N GLY A 161 41.78 -13.45 17.64
CA GLY A 161 41.91 -12.70 16.37
C GLY A 161 42.97 -11.58 16.33
N ALA A 162 43.59 -11.23 17.47
CA ALA A 162 44.43 -10.02 17.56
C ALA A 162 45.90 -10.20 17.13
N LYS A 163 46.25 -11.23 16.36
CA LYS A 163 47.56 -11.35 15.67
C LYS A 163 47.44 -12.22 14.42
N ARG A 164 47.26 -11.62 13.23
CA ARG A 164 47.77 -12.09 11.93
C ARG A 164 47.40 -11.11 10.79
N GLY A 165 48.44 -10.68 10.06
CA GLY A 165 48.54 -9.99 8.75
C GLY A 165 47.36 -9.13 8.27
N ARG A 166 47.47 -7.84 7.95
CA ARG A 166 48.52 -7.10 7.23
C ARG A 166 49.24 -7.92 6.18
N GLU A 167 48.57 -8.21 5.07
CA GLU A 167 49.16 -8.33 3.72
C GLU A 167 48.07 -8.53 2.65
N SER A 168 48.19 -7.74 1.57
CA SER A 168 47.75 -7.93 0.18
C SER A 168 46.58 -8.87 -0.16
N LEU A 169 45.61 -8.39 -0.95
CA LEU A 169 45.28 -8.95 -2.29
C LEU A 169 44.28 -8.05 -3.07
N PRO A 170 44.33 -8.06 -4.41
CA PRO A 170 43.62 -7.14 -5.30
C PRO A 170 42.32 -7.71 -5.88
N GLY A 171 41.48 -6.79 -6.35
CA GLY A 171 40.60 -6.89 -7.52
C GLY A 171 39.83 -8.18 -7.78
N ARG A 172 38.54 -8.19 -7.42
CA ARG A 172 37.47 -8.87 -8.18
C ARG A 172 36.16 -8.12 -8.03
N ARG A 173 35.68 -7.54 -9.14
CA ARG A 173 34.31 -7.05 -9.29
C ARG A 173 33.41 -8.26 -9.49
N LEU A 174 32.50 -8.54 -8.56
CA LEU A 174 31.29 -9.31 -8.85
C LEU A 174 30.14 -8.32 -9.06
N GLY A 175 29.51 -8.42 -10.23
CA GLY A 175 28.35 -7.63 -10.61
C GLY A 175 27.10 -8.10 -9.87
N THR A 176 26.26 -7.13 -9.49
CA THR A 176 24.89 -7.38 -9.04
C THR A 176 23.93 -6.96 -10.14
N CYS A 177 23.10 -7.92 -10.53
CA CYS A 177 21.99 -7.83 -11.46
C CYS A 177 20.90 -6.89 -10.91
N LEU A 178 20.54 -5.88 -11.70
CA LEU A 178 19.43 -4.96 -11.44
C LEU A 178 18.11 -5.62 -11.87
N SER A 179 17.12 -5.53 -10.98
CA SER A 179 15.74 -5.96 -11.19
C SER A 179 15.07 -5.22 -12.36
N HIS A 180 14.45 -6.01 -13.24
CA HIS A 180 13.66 -5.58 -14.39
C HIS A 180 12.45 -4.73 -13.97
N HIS A 181 12.38 -3.50 -14.49
CA HIS A 181 11.13 -2.76 -14.65
C HIS A 181 10.86 -2.57 -16.15
N ARG A 182 9.95 -3.40 -16.69
CA ARG A 182 9.38 -3.20 -18.02
C ARG A 182 8.51 -1.94 -17.99
N ARG A 183 8.90 -0.91 -18.75
CA ARG A 183 8.01 0.20 -19.12
C ARG A 183 7.25 -0.15 -20.41
N PRO A 184 5.96 0.21 -20.55
CA PRO A 184 5.27 0.12 -21.83
C PRO A 184 5.77 1.24 -22.76
N ILE A 185 5.94 0.91 -24.03
CA ILE A 185 6.33 1.84 -25.11
C ILE A 185 5.05 2.54 -25.60
N SER A 186 4.88 3.83 -25.30
CA SER A 186 3.90 4.67 -25.98
C SER A 186 4.52 5.23 -27.26
N ARG A 187 4.07 4.73 -28.42
CA ARG A 187 4.32 5.33 -29.74
C ARG A 187 3.36 6.51 -29.93
N GLY A 188 3.88 7.73 -29.93
CA GLY A 188 3.20 8.90 -30.51
C GLY A 188 3.67 9.12 -31.96
N PRO A 189 2.82 9.56 -32.89
CA PRO A 189 3.18 9.75 -34.29
C PRO A 189 3.79 11.13 -34.54
N GLY A 190 4.78 11.20 -35.43
CA GLY A 190 5.22 12.46 -36.06
C GLY A 190 6.52 13.05 -35.51
N ALA A 191 7.66 12.48 -35.90
CA ALA A 191 8.93 13.20 -36.01
C ALA A 191 9.70 12.58 -37.19
N GLY A 192 10.18 13.44 -38.09
CA GLY A 192 10.83 13.05 -39.34
C GLY A 192 11.99 12.08 -39.13
N PHE A 193 12.09 11.09 -40.02
CA PHE A 193 13.24 10.19 -40.09
C PHE A 193 14.46 10.97 -40.59
N GLU A 194 15.19 11.59 -39.67
CA GLU A 194 16.61 11.88 -39.91
C GLU A 194 17.40 10.58 -39.72
N MET A 195 18.03 10.10 -40.79
CA MET A 195 18.94 8.96 -40.73
C MET A 195 20.15 9.32 -39.87
N ARG A 196 20.24 8.74 -38.67
CA ARG A 196 21.44 8.76 -37.85
C ARG A 196 22.50 7.86 -38.49
N PRO A 197 23.77 8.30 -38.61
CA PRO A 197 24.85 7.39 -38.99
C PRO A 197 24.98 6.25 -37.97
N GLU A 198 25.09 5.03 -38.47
CA GLU A 198 25.34 3.83 -37.68
C GLU A 198 26.61 3.99 -36.85
N GLY A 199 26.51 3.80 -35.53
CA GLY A 199 27.66 3.80 -34.61
C GLY A 199 27.71 4.96 -33.59
N ALA A 200 26.82 5.95 -33.66
CA ALA A 200 26.75 6.97 -32.62
C ALA A 200 26.08 6.41 -31.34
N PRO A 201 26.74 6.44 -30.16
CA PRO A 201 26.13 6.01 -28.91
C PRO A 201 24.82 6.79 -28.68
N PRO A 202 23.77 6.16 -28.13
CA PRO A 202 22.55 6.89 -27.79
C PRO A 202 22.92 8.06 -26.87
N PRO A 203 22.33 9.25 -27.08
CA PRO A 203 22.54 10.35 -26.15
C PRO A 203 22.22 9.86 -24.73
N PRO A 204 22.98 10.30 -23.71
CA PRO A 204 22.74 9.87 -22.34
C PRO A 204 21.27 10.11 -22.02
N ALA A 205 20.61 9.10 -21.45
CA ALA A 205 19.20 9.18 -21.10
C ALA A 205 19.03 10.36 -20.12
N ARG A 206 18.52 11.48 -20.63
CA ARG A 206 18.26 12.66 -19.83
C ARG A 206 17.28 12.25 -18.74
N ARG A 207 17.62 12.57 -17.49
CA ARG A 207 16.71 12.30 -16.36
C ARG A 207 15.55 13.27 -16.49
N GLN A 208 14.40 12.75 -16.90
CA GLN A 208 13.16 13.52 -16.90
C GLN A 208 12.62 13.54 -15.47
N VAL A 209 12.54 14.74 -14.88
CA VAL A 209 11.97 14.95 -13.55
C VAL A 209 10.72 15.81 -13.71
N VAL A 210 9.55 15.25 -13.40
CA VAL A 210 8.29 16.00 -13.35
C VAL A 210 8.10 16.45 -11.90
N LEU A 211 8.24 17.74 -11.64
CA LEU A 211 8.03 18.33 -10.33
C LEU A 211 6.68 19.05 -10.30
N TYR A 212 5.82 18.67 -9.36
CA TYR A 212 4.63 19.42 -9.02
C TYR A 212 4.98 20.33 -7.84
N VAL A 213 5.29 21.60 -8.15
CA VAL A 213 5.70 22.58 -7.14
C VAL A 213 4.50 23.45 -6.77
N HIS A 214 4.11 23.41 -5.51
CA HIS A 214 3.16 24.35 -4.93
C HIS A 214 3.95 25.53 -4.36
N LEU A 215 3.78 26.70 -4.98
CA LEU A 215 4.34 27.96 -4.52
C LEU A 215 3.21 28.80 -3.92
N SER A 216 3.42 29.35 -2.73
CA SER A 216 2.57 30.45 -2.25
C SER A 216 2.85 31.70 -3.08
N GLU A 217 1.89 32.61 -3.23
CA GLU A 217 2.05 33.88 -3.94
C GLU A 217 3.29 34.68 -3.46
N ARG A 218 3.56 34.69 -2.15
CA ARG A 218 4.75 35.31 -1.54
C ARG A 218 6.09 34.67 -1.95
N ALA A 219 6.10 33.41 -2.35
CA ALA A 219 7.30 32.70 -2.75
C ALA A 219 7.68 33.01 -4.21
N VAL A 220 6.79 33.65 -4.97
CA VAL A 220 7.03 34.03 -6.36
C VAL A 220 7.77 35.36 -6.39
N GLY A 221 9.01 35.36 -6.86
CA GLY A 221 9.86 36.57 -6.96
C GLY A 221 10.79 36.81 -5.77
N GLU A 222 10.65 36.05 -4.67
CA GLU A 222 11.59 36.09 -3.54
C GLU A 222 12.70 35.03 -3.68
N PRO A 223 14.01 35.41 -3.58
CA PRO A 223 15.13 34.47 -3.71
C PRO A 223 15.14 33.32 -2.70
N HIS A 224 14.48 33.51 -1.56
CA HIS A 224 14.37 32.55 -0.47
C HIS A 224 12.94 32.00 -0.29
N GLY A 225 12.06 32.21 -1.28
CA GLY A 225 10.74 31.60 -1.31
C GLY A 225 10.83 30.08 -1.22
N VAL A 226 9.99 29.48 -0.38
CA VAL A 226 9.93 28.03 -0.19
C VAL A 226 8.75 27.47 -0.99
N GLY A 227 9.01 26.42 -1.76
CA GLY A 227 7.99 25.64 -2.46
C GLY A 227 7.87 24.24 -1.90
N ARG A 228 6.68 23.65 -2.01
CA ARG A 228 6.47 22.23 -1.68
C ARG A 228 6.41 21.41 -2.97
N VAL A 229 7.19 20.34 -3.04
CA VAL A 229 7.12 19.36 -4.14
C VAL A 229 6.26 18.18 -3.70
N GLU A 230 5.31 17.72 -4.52
CA GLU A 230 4.44 16.57 -4.17
C GLU A 230 5.19 15.24 -4.00
N SER A 231 6.31 15.02 -4.70
CA SER A 231 7.08 13.78 -4.59
C SER A 231 8.57 13.92 -4.86
N PRO A 232 9.43 13.49 -3.90
CA PRO A 232 9.10 13.17 -2.51
C PRO A 232 8.62 14.46 -1.82
N ASN A 233 7.80 14.37 -0.77
CA ASN A 233 7.20 15.52 -0.05
C ASN A 233 8.29 16.33 0.68
N ILE A 234 9.19 16.92 -0.09
CA ILE A 234 10.42 17.58 0.28
C ILE A 234 10.18 19.07 0.09
N LEU A 235 10.61 19.83 1.09
CA LEU A 235 10.69 21.28 0.97
C LEU A 235 11.86 21.60 0.06
N VAL A 236 11.60 22.38 -0.99
CA VAL A 236 12.62 22.83 -1.93
C VAL A 236 12.69 24.35 -1.87
N THR A 237 13.89 24.89 -1.89
CA THR A 237 14.09 26.33 -2.01
C THR A 237 14.02 26.76 -3.47
N ALA A 238 13.64 28.01 -3.72
CA ALA A 238 13.69 28.59 -5.06
C ALA A 238 15.10 28.46 -5.69
N GLY A 239 16.17 28.63 -4.90
CA GLY A 239 17.54 28.43 -5.35
C GLY A 239 17.87 26.99 -5.76
N GLN A 240 17.31 25.99 -5.08
CA GLN A 240 17.50 24.59 -5.44
C GLN A 240 16.76 24.21 -6.74
N ILE A 241 15.56 24.76 -6.94
CA ILE A 241 14.84 24.64 -8.23
C ILE A 241 15.64 25.31 -9.35
N ALA A 242 16.17 26.51 -9.12
CA ALA A 242 16.98 27.23 -10.10
C ALA A 242 18.25 26.44 -10.49
N ALA A 243 18.91 25.79 -9.52
CA ALA A 243 20.04 24.90 -9.79
C ALA A 243 19.66 23.69 -10.67
N TRP A 244 18.48 23.11 -10.46
CA TRP A 244 17.98 22.03 -11.32
C TRP A 244 17.66 22.52 -12.74
N CYS A 245 17.05 23.69 -12.88
CA CYS A 245 16.76 24.31 -14.18
C CYS A 245 18.04 24.66 -14.96
N GLY A 246 19.13 25.01 -14.27
CA GLY A 246 20.41 25.34 -14.88
C GLY A 246 21.30 24.12 -15.23
N ALA A 247 20.93 22.92 -14.77
CA ALA A 247 21.73 21.72 -15.01
C ALA A 247 21.49 21.17 -16.43
N PRO A 248 22.52 21.07 -17.29
CA PRO A 248 22.35 20.69 -18.71
C PRO A 248 21.83 19.26 -18.91
N GLU A 249 21.97 18.40 -17.90
CA GLU A 249 21.50 17.00 -17.91
C GLU A 249 20.04 16.84 -17.43
N THR A 250 19.41 17.93 -16.97
CA THR A 250 18.08 17.91 -16.34
C THR A 250 17.04 18.52 -17.27
N GLN A 251 16.02 17.74 -17.63
CA GLN A 251 14.87 18.26 -18.35
C GLN A 251 13.80 18.70 -17.34
N VAL A 252 13.53 20.00 -17.26
CA VAL A 252 12.46 20.58 -16.45
C VAL A 252 11.24 20.86 -17.34
N ILE A 253 10.09 20.32 -16.96
CA ILE A 253 8.80 20.57 -17.63
C ILE A 253 7.93 21.38 -16.69
N VAL A 254 7.63 22.62 -17.06
CA VAL A 254 6.69 23.48 -16.33
C VAL A 254 5.29 23.24 -16.89
N ARG A 255 4.39 22.74 -16.04
CA ARG A 255 2.97 22.58 -16.37
C ARG A 255 2.18 23.77 -15.79
N PRO A 256 1.17 24.29 -16.51
CA PRO A 256 0.32 25.37 -15.99
C PRO A 256 -0.44 24.89 -14.74
N VAL A 257 -0.68 25.81 -13.81
CA VAL A 257 -1.53 25.57 -12.64
C VAL A 257 -2.93 25.19 -13.13
N ILE A 258 -3.48 24.13 -12.55
CA ILE A 258 -4.86 23.71 -12.82
C ILE A 258 -5.75 24.46 -11.83
N ASP A 259 -6.62 25.33 -12.35
CA ASP A 259 -7.68 25.93 -11.56
C ASP A 259 -8.79 24.89 -11.35
N LEU A 260 -8.98 24.48 -10.10
CA LEU A 260 -9.99 23.51 -9.72
C LEU A 260 -11.41 24.09 -9.75
N ASN A 261 -11.57 25.40 -9.96
CA ASN A 261 -12.88 26.04 -10.13
C ASN A 261 -13.33 26.05 -11.60
N GLN A 262 -12.45 25.69 -12.55
CA GLN A 262 -12.79 25.64 -13.96
C GLN A 262 -13.46 24.30 -14.31
N HIS A 263 -14.66 24.35 -14.89
CA HIS A 263 -15.29 23.16 -15.46
C HIS A 263 -14.56 22.67 -16.71
N VAL A 264 -14.26 21.37 -16.78
CA VAL A 264 -13.51 20.76 -17.89
C VAL A 264 -14.18 19.45 -18.32
N SER A 265 -14.68 19.41 -19.55
CA SER A 265 -15.31 18.24 -20.15
C SER A 265 -14.76 17.93 -21.54
N VAL A 266 -14.87 16.66 -21.96
CA VAL A 266 -14.55 16.20 -23.32
C VAL A 266 -15.56 15.18 -23.84
N GLU A 267 -15.78 15.19 -25.15
CA GLU A 267 -16.65 14.25 -25.86
C GLU A 267 -15.90 12.96 -26.26
N SER A 268 -15.13 12.38 -25.34
CA SER A 268 -14.38 11.13 -25.56
C SER A 268 -14.40 10.26 -24.32
N TYR A 269 -14.43 8.94 -24.51
CA TYR A 269 -14.26 7.99 -23.41
C TYR A 269 -12.87 8.08 -22.77
N GLU A 270 -11.83 8.36 -23.57
CA GLU A 270 -10.46 8.46 -23.06
C GLU A 270 -10.30 9.75 -22.25
N ILE A 271 -9.95 9.59 -20.97
CA ILE A 271 -9.77 10.71 -20.02
C ILE A 271 -8.43 11.40 -20.33
N PRO A 272 -8.43 12.66 -20.83
CA PRO A 272 -7.20 13.37 -21.14
C PRO A 272 -6.39 13.64 -19.87
N GLU A 273 -5.08 13.74 -20.03
CA GLU A 273 -4.13 13.96 -18.92
C GLU A 273 -4.47 15.20 -18.07
N ARG A 274 -4.91 16.31 -18.70
CA ARG A 274 -5.32 17.53 -17.97
C ARG A 274 -6.52 17.26 -17.06
N LEU A 275 -7.52 16.51 -17.54
CA LEU A 275 -8.71 16.18 -16.78
C LEU A 275 -8.41 15.16 -15.68
N ARG A 276 -7.56 14.17 -15.98
CA ARG A 276 -7.02 13.25 -14.98
C ARG A 276 -6.35 13.99 -13.82
N GLU A 277 -5.45 14.93 -14.12
CA GLU A 277 -4.77 15.72 -13.08
C GLU A 277 -5.75 16.63 -12.32
N HIS A 278 -6.76 17.21 -12.98
CA HIS A 278 -7.83 17.96 -12.31
C HIS A 278 -8.49 17.10 -11.23
N VAL A 279 -8.97 15.90 -11.61
CA VAL A 279 -9.67 15.00 -10.69
C VAL A 279 -8.77 14.53 -9.55
N ILE A 280 -7.49 14.23 -9.83
CA ILE A 280 -6.49 13.84 -8.81
C ILE A 280 -6.31 14.95 -7.76
N LEU A 281 -6.18 16.20 -8.20
CA LEU A 281 -5.94 17.33 -7.31
C LEU A 281 -7.18 17.70 -6.50
N ARG A 282 -8.38 17.51 -7.07
CA ARG A 282 -9.65 17.74 -6.37
C ARG A 282 -9.83 16.76 -5.21
N ASP A 283 -9.67 15.47 -5.45
CA ASP A 283 -10.10 14.44 -4.49
C ASP A 283 -8.98 13.91 -3.59
N LEU A 284 -7.70 14.08 -3.98
CA LEU A 284 -6.47 13.69 -3.27
C LEU A 284 -6.31 12.17 -2.99
N GLY A 285 -7.41 11.42 -2.93
CA GLY A 285 -7.50 10.02 -2.57
C GLY A 285 -8.64 9.30 -3.28
N CYS A 286 -8.69 7.99 -3.08
CA CYS A 286 -9.84 7.16 -3.44
C CYS A 286 -11.08 7.67 -2.70
N VAL A 287 -12.18 7.84 -3.43
CA VAL A 287 -13.41 8.47 -2.91
C VAL A 287 -14.35 7.49 -2.20
N ALA A 288 -13.99 6.20 -2.15
CA ALA A 288 -14.71 5.21 -1.37
C ALA A 288 -14.60 5.48 0.15
N PRO A 289 -15.62 5.10 0.95
CA PRO A 289 -15.62 5.26 2.41
C PRO A 289 -14.34 4.74 3.08
N PHE A 290 -13.75 5.54 3.97
CA PHE A 290 -12.57 5.19 4.79
C PHE A 290 -11.30 4.76 4.04
N CYS A 291 -11.28 4.86 2.71
CA CYS A 291 -10.11 4.49 1.93
C CYS A 291 -9.01 5.56 2.03
N ALA A 292 -7.78 5.12 2.32
CA ALA A 292 -6.61 6.00 2.40
C ALA A 292 -5.70 5.94 1.15
N LYS A 293 -6.11 5.25 0.08
CA LYS A 293 -5.33 5.14 -1.16
C LYS A 293 -5.26 6.52 -1.83
N ARG A 294 -4.06 6.97 -2.22
CA ARG A 294 -3.88 8.26 -2.92
C ARG A 294 -4.49 8.22 -4.32
N ALA A 295 -5.03 9.35 -4.79
CA ALA A 295 -5.65 9.45 -6.12
C ALA A 295 -4.65 9.14 -7.24
N ARG A 296 -3.37 9.54 -7.09
CA ARG A 296 -2.27 9.20 -8.02
C ARG A 296 -1.99 7.69 -8.13
N GLN A 297 -2.50 6.88 -7.21
CA GLN A 297 -2.38 5.41 -7.21
C GLN A 297 -3.74 4.73 -7.43
N ALA A 298 -4.76 5.50 -7.82
CA ALA A 298 -6.11 5.04 -8.11
C ALA A 298 -6.37 5.14 -9.62
N ASP A 299 -7.36 4.38 -10.08
CA ASP A 299 -7.91 4.60 -11.42
C ASP A 299 -8.82 5.83 -11.38
N ILE A 300 -8.94 6.54 -12.49
CA ILE A 300 -9.99 7.56 -12.65
C ILE A 300 -11.16 6.86 -13.31
N ASP A 301 -12.28 6.84 -12.62
CA ASP A 301 -13.47 6.07 -12.94
C ASP A 301 -14.64 6.99 -13.25
N HIS A 302 -15.48 6.59 -14.21
CA HIS A 302 -16.72 7.29 -14.53
C HIS A 302 -17.80 6.94 -13.51
N ILE A 303 -18.40 7.93 -12.85
CA ILE A 303 -19.44 7.72 -11.83
C ILE A 303 -20.65 7.00 -12.45
N LEU A 304 -21.15 7.54 -13.56
CA LEU A 304 -22.07 6.84 -14.46
C LEU A 304 -21.24 6.28 -15.61
N GLU A 305 -21.33 4.98 -15.85
CA GLU A 305 -20.61 4.31 -16.94
C GLU A 305 -20.89 5.00 -18.28
N TRP A 306 -19.84 5.17 -19.10
CA TRP A 306 -19.96 5.83 -20.41
C TRP A 306 -21.01 5.15 -21.31
N ILE A 307 -21.07 3.81 -21.29
CA ILE A 307 -22.07 3.02 -22.04
C ILE A 307 -23.52 3.27 -21.60
N LEU A 308 -23.73 3.82 -20.40
CA LEU A 308 -25.03 4.19 -19.85
C LEU A 308 -25.33 5.69 -20.02
N GLY A 309 -24.56 6.39 -20.87
CA GLY A 309 -24.71 7.82 -21.12
C GLY A 309 -23.88 8.72 -20.20
N GLY A 310 -22.88 8.16 -19.51
CA GLY A 310 -21.90 8.96 -18.77
C GLY A 310 -21.05 9.86 -19.67
N CYS A 311 -20.76 11.08 -19.21
CA CYS A 311 -19.86 12.01 -19.87
C CYS A 311 -18.45 11.90 -19.26
N THR A 312 -17.43 12.40 -19.96
CA THR A 312 -16.06 12.49 -19.46
C THR A 312 -15.83 13.93 -19.05
N ASP A 313 -16.08 14.20 -17.79
CA ASP A 313 -16.21 15.53 -17.24
C ASP A 313 -15.70 15.54 -15.79
N ASP A 314 -15.24 16.68 -15.30
CA ASP A 314 -14.68 16.78 -13.96
C ASP A 314 -15.70 16.32 -12.91
N VAL A 315 -16.99 16.64 -13.06
CA VAL A 315 -18.04 16.26 -12.11
C VAL A 315 -18.63 14.85 -12.32
N THR A 316 -18.23 14.15 -13.38
CA THR A 316 -18.68 12.77 -13.68
C THR A 316 -17.57 11.74 -13.50
N LEU A 317 -16.37 12.17 -13.14
CA LEU A 317 -15.21 11.32 -12.86
C LEU A 317 -14.86 11.35 -11.37
N ALA A 318 -14.32 10.25 -10.86
CA ALA A 318 -13.78 10.18 -9.50
C ALA A 318 -12.61 9.17 -9.39
N PRO A 319 -11.62 9.39 -8.49
CA PRO A 319 -10.60 8.39 -8.25
C PRO A 319 -11.13 7.20 -7.44
N LEU A 320 -10.99 5.99 -7.98
CA LEU A 320 -11.26 4.74 -7.28
C LEU A 320 -10.06 3.81 -7.35
N CYS A 321 -9.61 3.29 -6.20
CA CYS A 321 -8.60 2.24 -6.23
C CYS A 321 -9.19 0.98 -6.86
N ARG A 322 -8.33 0.14 -7.45
CA ARG A 322 -8.73 -1.11 -8.13
C ARG A 322 -9.74 -1.95 -7.35
N LYS A 323 -9.58 -2.04 -6.03
CA LYS A 323 -10.47 -2.80 -5.15
C LYS A 323 -11.89 -2.20 -5.09
N HIS A 324 -12.01 -0.89 -4.87
CA HIS A 324 -13.32 -0.23 -4.82
C HIS A 324 -13.95 -0.04 -6.19
N HIS A 325 -13.15 0.15 -7.24
CA HIS A 325 -13.65 0.14 -8.61
C HIS A 325 -14.31 -1.21 -8.91
N ARG A 326 -13.63 -2.34 -8.63
CA ARG A 326 -14.24 -3.68 -8.74
C ARG A 326 -15.51 -3.83 -7.91
N ALA A 327 -15.51 -3.37 -6.66
CA ALA A 327 -16.69 -3.44 -5.81
C ALA A 327 -17.87 -2.67 -6.40
N LYS A 328 -17.65 -1.45 -6.91
CA LYS A 328 -18.67 -0.66 -7.62
C LYS A 328 -19.18 -1.38 -8.87
N THR A 329 -18.29 -1.96 -9.68
CA THR A 329 -18.67 -2.62 -10.95
C THR A 329 -19.40 -3.95 -10.74
N PHE A 330 -18.98 -4.74 -9.76
CA PHE A 330 -19.37 -6.16 -9.63
C PHE A 330 -20.19 -6.47 -8.37
N SER A 331 -20.67 -5.45 -7.66
CA SER A 331 -21.56 -5.61 -6.51
C SER A 331 -22.57 -4.47 -6.42
N ALA A 332 -23.38 -4.42 -5.35
CA ALA A 332 -24.40 -3.39 -5.15
C ALA A 332 -23.86 -2.07 -4.55
N TRP A 333 -22.54 -1.89 -4.47
CA TRP A 333 -21.95 -0.61 -4.06
C TRP A 333 -22.24 0.47 -5.11
N THR A 334 -22.88 1.56 -4.68
CA THR A 334 -23.23 2.69 -5.56
C THR A 334 -22.88 4.01 -4.90
N TYR A 335 -22.70 5.05 -5.71
CA TYR A 335 -22.49 6.39 -5.19
C TYR A 335 -22.94 7.47 -6.16
N THR A 336 -23.18 8.66 -5.62
CA THR A 336 -23.40 9.88 -6.39
C THR A 336 -22.47 10.98 -5.90
N MET A 337 -22.06 11.87 -6.78
CA MET A 337 -21.39 13.11 -6.38
C MET A 337 -22.46 14.13 -5.97
N LEU A 338 -22.33 14.69 -4.77
CA LEU A 338 -23.22 15.75 -4.28
C LEU A 338 -22.74 17.13 -4.76
N GLN A 339 -21.44 17.34 -4.68
CA GLN A 339 -20.69 18.51 -5.13
C GLN A 339 -19.27 18.04 -5.48
N PRO A 340 -18.50 18.78 -6.30
CA PRO A 340 -17.11 18.43 -6.58
C PRO A 340 -16.32 18.13 -5.29
N GLY A 341 -15.81 16.91 -5.14
CA GLY A 341 -15.09 16.47 -3.95
C GLY A 341 -15.94 15.94 -2.79
N SER A 342 -17.26 15.79 -2.95
CA SER A 342 -18.18 15.24 -1.94
C SER A 342 -19.11 14.19 -2.55
N TYR A 343 -19.15 13.00 -1.94
CA TYR A 343 -19.80 11.81 -2.47
C TYR A 343 -20.74 11.18 -1.45
N LEU A 344 -21.91 10.73 -1.90
CA LEU A 344 -22.85 9.94 -1.12
C LEU A 344 -22.78 8.49 -1.60
N TRP A 345 -22.28 7.60 -0.75
CA TRP A 345 -22.18 6.17 -1.00
C TRP A 345 -23.32 5.41 -0.36
N ARG A 346 -23.75 4.34 -1.04
CA ARG A 346 -24.64 3.30 -0.51
C ARG A 346 -23.95 1.94 -0.65
N SER A 347 -23.93 1.19 0.44
CA SER A 347 -23.37 -0.16 0.47
C SER A 347 -24.44 -1.21 0.16
N PRO A 348 -24.05 -2.45 -0.22
CA PRO A 348 -24.96 -3.58 -0.36
C PRO A 348 -25.86 -3.86 0.84
N MET A 349 -25.41 -3.59 2.08
CA MET A 349 -26.22 -3.76 3.30
C MET A 349 -27.01 -2.49 3.67
N ASN A 350 -27.21 -1.57 2.73
CA ASN A 350 -27.91 -0.31 2.89
C ASN A 350 -27.28 0.68 3.87
N HIS A 351 -26.00 0.53 4.22
CA HIS A 351 -25.28 1.59 4.92
C HIS A 351 -25.09 2.80 3.99
N VAL A 352 -25.18 3.99 4.56
CA VAL A 352 -25.09 5.25 3.81
C VAL A 352 -23.92 6.05 4.35
N TYR A 353 -22.98 6.44 3.49
CA TYR A 353 -21.80 7.19 3.89
C TYR A 353 -21.64 8.46 3.08
N ARG A 354 -21.27 9.56 3.74
CA ARG A 354 -20.77 10.76 3.05
C ARG A 354 -19.25 10.76 3.09
N ARG A 355 -18.59 10.84 1.93
CA ARG A 355 -17.13 11.02 1.81
C ARG A 355 -16.86 12.41 1.23
N ASP A 356 -16.08 13.23 1.93
CA ASP A 356 -15.65 14.55 1.46
C ASP A 356 -14.20 14.86 1.88
N GLY A 357 -13.66 16.04 1.59
CA GLY A 357 -12.28 16.41 1.96
C GLY A 357 -11.93 16.27 3.46
N THR A 358 -12.92 16.22 4.36
CA THR A 358 -12.70 16.09 5.81
C THR A 358 -12.68 14.64 6.31
N GLY A 359 -13.09 13.68 5.47
CA GLY A 359 -13.11 12.26 5.84
C GLY A 359 -14.37 11.54 5.38
N THR A 360 -14.78 10.54 6.15
CA THR A 360 -16.03 9.80 5.94
C THR A 360 -16.93 9.95 7.15
N ARG A 361 -18.21 10.24 6.91
CA ARG A 361 -19.26 10.26 7.92
C ARG A 361 -20.29 9.19 7.61
N ASP A 362 -20.58 8.35 8.59
CA ASP A 362 -21.70 7.40 8.52
C ASP A 362 -23.02 8.15 8.73
N LEU A 363 -23.94 7.97 7.78
CA LEU A 363 -25.28 8.53 7.73
C LEU A 363 -26.36 7.43 7.77
N THR A 364 -25.96 6.19 8.05
CA THR A 364 -26.90 5.08 8.16
C THR A 364 -27.93 5.38 9.25
N PRO A 365 -29.24 5.33 8.95
CA PRO A 365 -30.27 5.54 9.96
C PRO A 365 -30.11 4.53 11.10
N ARG A 366 -29.98 5.02 12.34
CA ARG A 366 -30.05 4.14 13.50
C ARG A 366 -31.50 3.71 13.71
N PRO A 367 -31.78 2.44 14.04
CA PRO A 367 -33.10 2.06 14.52
C PRO A 367 -33.51 3.00 15.64
N VAL A 368 -34.66 3.64 15.51
CA VAL A 368 -35.25 4.39 16.62
C VAL A 368 -35.82 3.32 17.56
N ASP A 369 -35.30 3.25 18.78
CA ASP A 369 -35.92 2.41 19.80
C ASP A 369 -37.41 2.79 19.91
N PRO A 370 -38.34 1.82 19.94
CA PRO A 370 -39.74 2.16 20.18
C PRO A 370 -39.82 2.95 21.50
N PRO A 371 -40.66 4.00 21.59
CA PRO A 371 -40.84 4.72 22.84
C PRO A 371 -41.21 3.71 23.92
N GLY A 372 -40.39 3.64 24.98
CA GLY A 372 -40.56 2.69 26.07
C GLY A 372 -41.98 2.77 26.64
N GLY A 373 -42.68 1.64 26.63
CA GLY A 373 -44.01 1.47 27.21
C GLY A 373 -43.96 0.99 28.66
#